data_AF-A0AAE1CR30-F1
#
_entry.id   AF-A0AAE1CR30-F1
#
_cell.length_a   1.000
_cell.length_b   1.000
_cell.length_c   1.000
_cell.angle_alpha   90.00
_cell.angle_beta   90.00
_cell.angle_gamma   90.00
#
_symmetry.space_group_name_H-M   'P 1'
#
loop_
_entity.id
_entity.type
_entity.pdbx_description
1 polymer ?
#
loop_
_entity_poly.entity_id
_entity_poly.type
_entity_poly.pdbx_seq_one_letter_code
_entity_poly.pdbx_strand_id
1 'polypeptide(L)'
;MLSNQLINPSKVGRPSLGNTPPAPKHVYRRKIPAPELRLDNVGHLPEISAKRGRCKQKNCPGYTQIKCSKCDSFLCLTKDKNCYARFHLYA
;
A
#
# COMPACT_ATOMS: atom_id res chain seq x y z
N MET A 1 12.76 -68.88 -29.90
CA MET A 1 14.00 -68.49 -29.18
C MET A 1 13.94 -66.98 -28.99
N LEU A 2 13.50 -66.48 -27.83
CA LEU A 2 14.37 -65.85 -26.81
C LEU A 2 15.31 -64.79 -27.45
N SER A 3 15.36 -63.51 -27.09
CA SER A 3 14.96 -62.81 -25.87
C SER A 3 15.41 -61.34 -25.93
N ASN A 4 14.64 -60.45 -25.31
CA ASN A 4 14.99 -59.30 -24.45
C ASN A 4 15.98 -58.16 -24.84
N GLN A 5 15.68 -57.02 -24.19
CA GLN A 5 16.52 -55.88 -23.72
C GLN A 5 16.44 -54.60 -24.60
N LEU A 6 15.61 -53.60 -24.25
CA LEU A 6 15.85 -52.46 -23.31
C LEU A 6 17.12 -51.67 -23.71
N ILE A 7 17.13 -50.36 -24.03
CA ILE A 7 16.95 -49.18 -23.16
C ILE A 7 16.91 -47.89 -24.03
N ASN A 8 16.09 -46.89 -23.66
CA ASN A 8 15.97 -45.53 -24.24
C ASN A 8 17.26 -44.69 -24.17
N PRO A 9 17.43 -43.72 -25.08
CA PRO A 9 17.95 -42.42 -24.63
C PRO A 9 17.07 -41.25 -25.08
N SER A 10 16.56 -40.57 -24.05
CA SER A 10 16.53 -39.12 -23.89
C SER A 10 15.68 -38.31 -24.86
N LYS A 11 14.57 -37.77 -24.32
CA LYS A 11 13.96 -36.50 -24.74
C LYS A 11 15.09 -35.54 -25.13
N VAL A 12 15.21 -35.23 -26.41
CA VAL A 12 16.12 -34.20 -26.90
C VAL A 12 15.71 -32.91 -26.20
N GLY A 13 16.50 -32.53 -25.19
CA GLY A 13 16.41 -31.21 -24.61
C GLY A 13 16.60 -30.18 -25.71
N ARG A 14 15.84 -29.08 -25.63
CA ARG A 14 16.08 -27.91 -26.48
C ARG A 14 17.53 -27.47 -26.27
N PRO A 15 18.35 -27.34 -27.32
CA PRO A 15 19.73 -26.87 -27.15
C PRO A 15 19.71 -25.47 -26.50
N SER A 16 20.28 -25.34 -25.31
CA SER A 16 20.62 -24.03 -24.76
C SER A 16 21.90 -23.58 -25.43
N LEU A 17 21.79 -22.74 -26.45
CA LEU A 17 22.92 -21.94 -26.90
C LEU A 17 22.46 -20.51 -27.11
N GLY A 18 22.79 -19.68 -26.12
CA GLY A 18 22.49 -18.27 -26.10
C GLY A 18 22.63 -17.77 -24.69
N ASN A 19 23.83 -17.34 -24.33
CA ASN A 19 24.02 -16.42 -23.20
C ASN A 19 23.46 -15.06 -23.64
N THR A 20 22.15 -14.98 -23.80
CA THR A 20 21.46 -13.69 -23.88
C THR A 20 21.23 -13.26 -22.43
N PRO A 21 21.71 -12.07 -22.01
CA PRO A 21 21.29 -11.53 -20.72
C PRO A 21 19.76 -11.58 -20.68
N PRO A 22 19.14 -12.04 -19.57
CA PRO A 22 17.69 -11.99 -19.45
C PRO A 22 17.27 -10.55 -19.71
N ALA A 23 16.41 -10.34 -20.71
CA ALA A 23 15.91 -9.02 -21.04
C ALA A 23 15.43 -8.35 -19.74
N PRO A 24 15.77 -7.08 -19.50
CA PRO A 24 15.40 -6.41 -18.27
C PRO A 24 13.87 -6.51 -18.13
N LYS A 25 13.43 -7.18 -17.07
CA LYS A 25 11.99 -7.31 -16.78
C LYS A 25 11.45 -5.89 -16.68
N HIS A 26 10.59 -5.49 -17.60
CA HIS A 26 9.96 -4.18 -17.58
C HIS A 26 9.10 -4.08 -16.31
N VAL A 27 9.65 -3.47 -15.26
CA VAL A 27 8.91 -3.20 -14.03
C VAL A 27 7.89 -2.12 -14.37
N TYR A 28 6.63 -2.51 -14.49
CA TYR A 28 5.53 -1.55 -14.64
C TYR A 28 5.45 -0.70 -13.37
N ARG A 29 6.08 0.47 -13.40
CA ARG A 29 5.90 1.49 -12.36
C ARG A 29 4.53 2.10 -12.58
N ARG A 30 3.65 1.99 -11.58
CA ARG A 30 2.39 2.74 -11.58
C ARG A 30 2.74 4.22 -11.74
N LYS A 31 2.21 4.86 -12.79
CA LYS A 31 2.42 6.29 -13.01
C LYS A 31 1.77 7.05 -11.86
N ILE A 32 2.51 8.00 -11.28
CA ILE A 32 1.96 8.91 -10.28
C ILE A 32 0.85 9.74 -10.97
N PRO A 33 -0.35 9.89 -10.38
CA PRO A 33 -1.41 10.70 -10.96
C PRO A 33 -0.99 12.16 -11.18
N ALA A 34 -1.66 12.84 -12.12
CA ALA A 34 -1.44 14.26 -12.40
C ALA A 34 -1.59 15.11 -11.12
N PRO A 35 -0.84 16.22 -10.99
CA PRO A 35 -0.93 17.12 -9.83
C PRO A 35 -2.37 17.55 -9.52
N GLU A 36 -3.15 17.86 -10.56
CA GLU A 36 -4.57 18.22 -10.45
C GLU A 36 -5.34 17.17 -9.66
N LEU A 37 -5.25 15.89 -10.03
CA LEU A 37 -5.91 14.77 -9.33
C LEU A 37 -5.35 14.49 -7.93
N ARG A 38 -4.07 14.82 -7.68
CA ARG A 38 -3.43 14.60 -6.37
C ARG A 38 -3.80 15.68 -5.35
N LEU A 39 -4.07 16.89 -5.84
CA LEU A 39 -4.42 18.06 -5.02
C LEU A 39 -5.93 18.32 -5.01
N ASP A 40 -6.69 17.63 -5.87
CA ASP A 40 -8.14 17.74 -5.94
C ASP A 40 -8.76 17.38 -4.58
N ASN A 41 -9.52 18.32 -4.01
CA ASN A 41 -10.16 18.19 -2.69
C ASN A 41 -9.21 17.84 -1.53
N VAL A 42 -8.19 18.68 -1.29
CA VAL A 42 -7.50 18.77 0.02
C VAL A 42 -8.51 19.12 1.13
N GLY A 43 -9.21 18.11 1.63
CA GLY A 43 -10.19 18.21 2.69
C GLY A 43 -9.57 18.18 4.09
N HIS A 44 -10.29 17.59 5.03
CA HIS A 44 -9.82 17.39 6.41
C HIS A 44 -8.64 16.41 6.43
N LEU A 45 -7.41 16.88 6.24
CA LEU A 45 -6.21 16.06 6.27
C LEU A 45 -5.63 15.94 7.69
N PRO A 46 -5.20 14.73 8.11
CA PRO A 46 -4.55 14.56 9.40
C PRO A 46 -3.13 15.12 9.35
N GLU A 47 -2.81 15.95 10.33
CA GLU A 47 -1.50 16.55 10.53
C GLU A 47 -0.98 16.20 11.94
N ILE A 48 0.31 15.90 12.06
CA ILE A 48 0.94 15.63 13.35
C ILE A 48 1.34 16.96 13.98
N SER A 49 0.70 17.31 15.08
CA SER A 49 1.04 18.48 15.89
C SER A 49 2.16 18.16 16.87
N ALA A 50 3.04 19.13 17.12
CA ALA A 50 4.04 19.05 18.18
C ALA A 50 3.40 18.91 19.58
N LYS A 51 2.20 19.49 19.75
CA LYS A 51 1.46 19.45 21.02
C LYS A 51 0.45 18.31 21.02
N ARG A 52 0.27 17.70 22.19
CA ARG A 52 -0.82 16.73 22.44
C ARG A 52 -2.07 17.46 22.88
N GLY A 53 -3.22 17.07 22.32
CA GLY A 53 -4.53 17.58 22.70
C GLY A 53 -5.51 16.45 23.01
N ARG A 54 -6.60 16.81 23.71
CA ARG A 54 -7.70 15.89 23.98
C ARG A 54 -8.52 15.68 22.71
N CYS A 55 -8.89 14.43 22.44
CA CYS A 55 -9.74 14.08 21.32
C CYS A 55 -11.08 14.84 21.41
N LYS A 56 -11.50 15.48 20.32
CA LYS A 56 -12.76 16.23 20.25
C LYS A 56 -13.98 15.37 19.88
N GLN A 57 -13.77 14.09 19.57
CA GLN A 57 -14.86 13.17 19.26
C GLN A 57 -15.70 12.87 20.52
N LYS A 58 -17.03 12.83 20.35
CA LYS A 58 -17.98 12.46 21.41
C LYS A 58 -17.61 11.10 22.00
N ASN A 59 -17.68 10.99 23.33
CA ASN A 59 -17.37 9.78 24.10
C ASN A 59 -15.94 9.24 23.94
N CYS A 60 -14.98 10.08 23.53
CA CYS A 60 -13.58 9.69 23.47
C CYS A 60 -12.75 10.41 24.55
N PRO A 61 -12.25 9.70 25.59
CA PRO A 61 -11.38 10.30 26.60
C PRO A 61 -9.90 10.38 26.16
N GLY A 62 -9.57 10.01 24.92
CA GLY A 62 -8.20 9.86 24.44
C GLY A 62 -7.45 11.18 24.23
N TYR A 63 -6.12 11.10 24.23
CA TYR A 63 -5.21 12.18 23.85
C TYR A 63 -4.40 11.81 22.61
N THR A 64 -4.23 12.75 21.69
CA THR A 64 -3.63 12.53 20.37
C THR A 64 -2.76 13.72 19.98
N GLN A 65 -1.74 13.46 19.16
CA GLN A 65 -0.96 14.50 18.47
C GLN A 65 -1.57 14.83 17.11
N ILE A 66 -2.45 13.98 16.60
CA ILE A 66 -3.03 14.12 15.28
C ILE A 66 -4.17 15.14 15.36
N LYS A 67 -4.06 16.20 14.57
CA LYS A 67 -5.08 17.22 14.39
C LYS A 67 -5.54 17.25 12.94
N CYS A 68 -6.73 17.76 12.69
CA CYS A 68 -7.15 18.09 11.33
C CYS A 68 -6.51 19.42 10.92
N SER A 69 -5.88 19.48 9.75
CA SER A 69 -5.29 20.72 9.22
C SER A 69 -6.32 21.84 8.96
N LYS A 70 -7.57 21.47 8.66
CA LYS A 70 -8.66 22.41 8.34
C LYS A 70 -9.50 22.82 9.55
N CYS A 71 -9.73 21.89 10.49
CA CYS A 71 -10.59 22.13 11.67
C CYS A 71 -9.81 22.45 12.94
N ASP A 72 -8.49 22.28 12.95
CA ASP A 72 -7.62 22.36 14.14
C ASP A 72 -8.11 21.49 15.33
N SER A 73 -8.90 20.46 15.04
CA SER A 73 -9.45 19.54 16.02
C SER A 73 -8.53 18.33 16.20
N PHE A 74 -8.10 18.08 17.44
CA PHE A 74 -7.39 16.87 17.81
C PHE A 74 -8.32 15.65 17.75
N LEU A 75 -7.95 14.65 16.94
CA LEU A 75 -8.74 13.46 16.72
C LEU A 75 -7.86 12.20 16.72
N CYS A 76 -8.30 11.16 17.42
CA CYS A 76 -7.56 9.90 17.44
C CYS A 76 -7.59 9.24 16.07
N LEU A 77 -6.41 8.84 15.60
CA LEU A 77 -6.22 7.99 14.44
C LEU A 77 -5.26 6.88 14.85
N THR A 78 -5.78 5.88 15.55
CA THR A 78 -5.04 4.68 15.98
C THR A 78 -5.69 3.43 15.38
N LYS A 79 -5.01 2.28 15.48
CA LYS A 79 -5.51 1.00 14.98
C LYS A 79 -6.93 0.66 15.50
N ASP A 80 -7.18 0.93 16.78
CA ASP A 80 -8.45 0.56 17.44
C ASP A 80 -9.50 1.69 17.40
N LYS A 81 -9.08 2.93 17.18
CA LYS A 81 -9.95 4.12 17.25
C LYS A 81 -9.69 5.05 16.08
N ASN A 82 -10.66 5.07 15.16
CA ASN A 82 -10.69 6.03 14.06
C ASN A 82 -11.70 7.16 14.34
N CYS A 83 -11.38 7.98 15.35
CA CYS A 83 -12.18 9.16 15.70
C CYS A 83 -12.13 10.21 14.58
N TYR A 84 -11.03 10.25 13.83
CA TYR A 84 -10.82 11.15 12.72
C TYR A 84 -11.88 10.99 11.62
N ALA A 85 -12.07 9.75 11.12
CA ALA A 85 -13.10 9.47 10.13
C ALA A 85 -14.49 9.73 10.70
N ARG A 86 -14.75 9.29 11.94
CA ARG A 86 -16.08 9.47 12.55
C ARG A 86 -16.50 10.93 12.71
N PHE A 87 -15.55 11.81 12.99
CA PHE A 87 -15.84 13.22 13.21
C PHE A 87 -16.17 13.97 11.91
N HIS A 88 -15.58 13.55 10.78
CA HIS A 88 -15.76 14.24 9.50
C HIS A 88 -16.77 13.57 8.56
N LEU A 89 -17.01 12.27 8.71
CA LEU A 89 -17.91 11.51 7.83
C LEU A 89 -19.30 11.26 8.41
N TYR A 90 -19.44 11.28 9.74
CA TYR A 90 -20.70 11.02 10.43
C TYR A 90 -21.10 12.18 11.36
N ALA A 91 -20.73 13.41 10.96
CA ALA A 91 -21.01 14.64 11.71
C ALA A 91 -22.51 14.81 12.01
#